data_AF-A0A0D0DLF1-F1
#
_entry.id   AF-A0A0D0DLF1-F1
#
_cell.length_a   1.000
_cell.length_b   1.000
_cell.length_c   1.000
_cell.angle_alpha   90.00
_cell.angle_beta   90.00
_cell.angle_gamma   90.00
#
_symmetry.space_group_name_H-M   'P 1'
#
loop_
_entity.id
_entity.type
_entity.pdbx_description
1 polymer ?
#
loop_
_entity_poly.entity_id
_entity_poly.type
_entity_poly.pdbx_seq_one_letter_code
_entity_poly.pdbx_strand_id
1 'polypeptide(L)'
;MADADGQQRLPRNTSEQGLITADLVRLVLSQVRSEFMRWNDGHCRQMLQSLGSTSSESSYLDSVLFRSPKMPSIVTSFDLLSPGGPGVSEAASTPLPRVSLKMYAPGGTVARESSTQLEVIYLTSPMDPHPPYESCSPLSHSIFNGDDDDNMDFIPYADDPRFDQIDHTYCYESFSWQDAFDPDWEVIVLEAAYRLHARHGLTYDEIEESNVLPLKLRSQFNKSGLLSTGCQRDRLRWSGSTIPSSYVFPSRAQPASSDLRGRFVSANTLFCPNLSCVEPLCSVHVGFNSIPSPRRSLLPLSQILDQVIVACNNECFLDAEEAEGNPLWDTAEVDMFKVIFEISPDMTPCDLAKLCLKPCHEVLYHRKVLYPDNPGEVQLEDVKDKQNTPKFKENDPMFFTPNDPCHHAGPCDSSSNCPCSRNRSHCQRNCRCHVECDRRWRGCRCSKARSRWSCVTERCACVEASRECDPQLCSNCGCKDENTTCRNSQIQKGVHKELEVKKSSWGLGTFLAETAKAGDLIIGMSFSTRGGLVVHAVHLCRV
;
A
#
# COMPACT_ATOMS: atom_id res chain seq x y z
N MET A 1 -10.30 -32.29 -13.40
CA MET A 1 -10.32 -33.46 -14.30
C MET A 1 -10.96 -33.06 -15.60
N ALA A 2 -10.11 -32.75 -16.59
CA ALA A 2 -10.28 -32.87 -18.04
C ALA A 2 -9.24 -31.92 -18.68
N ASP A 3 -7.97 -32.31 -18.58
CA ASP A 3 -6.88 -31.78 -19.41
C ASP A 3 -6.70 -32.74 -20.58
N ALA A 4 -6.85 -32.24 -21.80
CA ALA A 4 -6.22 -32.74 -23.03
C ALA A 4 -6.68 -31.87 -24.20
N ASP A 5 -5.83 -30.98 -24.70
CA ASP A 5 -5.24 -31.18 -26.03
C ASP A 5 -4.14 -30.12 -26.29
N GLY A 6 -2.92 -30.60 -26.50
CA GLY A 6 -1.79 -29.78 -26.88
C GLY A 6 -1.69 -29.68 -28.39
N GLN A 7 -2.07 -28.54 -28.96
CA GLN A 7 -1.73 -28.21 -30.34
C GLN A 7 -0.71 -27.07 -30.39
N GLN A 8 0.47 -27.41 -30.92
CA GLN A 8 1.55 -26.50 -31.27
C GLN A 8 1.03 -25.35 -32.15
N ARG A 9 1.04 -24.11 -31.63
CA ARG A 9 0.76 -22.90 -32.41
C ARG A 9 2.00 -22.51 -33.21
N LEU A 10 1.91 -22.60 -34.54
CA LEU A 10 2.83 -21.94 -35.48
C LEU A 10 2.79 -20.41 -35.29
N PRO A 11 3.89 -19.68 -35.52
CA PRO A 11 3.91 -18.23 -35.35
C PRO A 11 3.03 -17.57 -36.43
N ARG A 12 1.96 -16.91 -35.99
CA ARG A 12 0.99 -16.22 -36.86
C ARG A 12 1.24 -14.71 -36.88
N ASN A 13 0.91 -14.09 -38.01
CA ASN A 13 1.16 -12.69 -38.36
C ASN A 13 0.39 -11.75 -37.40
N THR A 14 1.09 -10.98 -36.59
CA THR A 14 0.55 -10.27 -35.41
C THR A 14 -0.32 -9.05 -35.73
N SER A 15 -0.17 -8.43 -36.91
CA SER A 15 -0.88 -7.19 -37.27
C SER A 15 -2.34 -7.41 -37.69
N GLU A 16 -2.61 -8.49 -38.44
CA GLU A 16 -3.96 -8.79 -38.96
C GLU A 16 -4.88 -9.35 -37.87
N GLN A 17 -4.32 -10.14 -36.93
CA GLN A 17 -5.05 -10.62 -35.76
C GLN A 17 -5.41 -9.49 -34.78
N GLY A 18 -4.55 -8.49 -34.60
CA GLY A 18 -4.87 -7.34 -33.74
C GLY A 18 -6.08 -6.53 -34.22
N LEU A 19 -6.22 -6.34 -35.53
CA LEU A 19 -7.36 -5.65 -36.15
C LEU A 19 -8.68 -6.44 -35.95
N ILE A 20 -8.64 -7.76 -36.18
CA ILE A 20 -9.81 -8.64 -35.99
C ILE A 20 -10.26 -8.66 -34.53
N THR A 21 -9.32 -8.69 -33.58
CA THR A 21 -9.61 -8.63 -32.14
C THR A 21 -10.26 -7.30 -31.78
N ALA A 22 -9.75 -6.16 -32.27
CA ALA A 22 -10.32 -4.85 -31.98
C ALA A 22 -11.76 -4.70 -32.50
N ASP A 23 -12.06 -5.20 -33.71
CA ASP A 23 -13.41 -5.15 -34.27
C ASP A 23 -14.40 -6.02 -33.50
N LEU A 24 -13.97 -7.20 -33.06
CA LEU A 24 -14.78 -8.05 -32.20
C LEU A 24 -15.06 -7.39 -30.83
N VAL A 25 -14.06 -6.76 -30.22
CA VAL A 25 -14.23 -6.03 -28.95
C VAL A 25 -15.23 -4.88 -29.12
N ARG A 26 -15.13 -4.10 -30.21
CA ARG A 26 -16.10 -3.02 -30.53
C ARG A 26 -17.51 -3.57 -30.68
N LEU A 27 -17.67 -4.67 -31.41
CA LEU A 27 -18.97 -5.27 -31.66
C LEU A 27 -19.64 -5.69 -30.35
N VAL A 28 -18.96 -6.48 -29.52
CA VAL A 28 -19.51 -6.97 -28.25
C VAL A 28 -19.79 -5.81 -27.29
N LEU A 29 -18.88 -4.84 -27.19
CA LEU A 29 -19.09 -3.65 -26.35
C LEU A 29 -20.33 -2.87 -26.78
N SER A 30 -20.51 -2.63 -28.09
CA SER A 30 -21.67 -1.92 -28.63
C SER A 30 -22.99 -2.66 -28.36
N GLN A 31 -22.96 -3.99 -28.45
CA GLN A 31 -24.11 -4.85 -28.17
C GLN A 31 -24.51 -4.75 -26.69
N VAL A 32 -23.56 -4.96 -25.78
CA VAL A 32 -23.81 -4.91 -24.33
C VAL A 32 -24.32 -3.53 -23.93
N ARG A 33 -23.71 -2.45 -24.44
CA ARG A 33 -24.19 -1.09 -24.20
C ARG A 33 -25.63 -0.89 -24.66
N SER A 34 -25.98 -1.35 -25.86
CA SER A 34 -27.34 -1.22 -26.41
C SER A 34 -28.37 -2.04 -25.64
N GLU A 35 -27.99 -3.21 -25.12
CA GLU A 35 -28.83 -4.01 -24.23
C GLU A 35 -29.01 -3.33 -22.87
N PHE A 36 -27.93 -2.81 -22.28
CA PHE A 36 -27.95 -2.15 -20.97
C PHE A 36 -28.79 -0.88 -21.00
N MET A 37 -28.59 0.00 -21.98
CA MET A 37 -29.34 1.26 -22.08
C MET A 37 -30.84 1.03 -22.26
N ARG A 38 -31.24 0.02 -23.04
CA ARG A 38 -32.66 -0.37 -23.18
C ARG A 38 -33.30 -0.82 -21.87
N TRP A 39 -32.53 -1.49 -21.02
CA TRP A 39 -32.97 -1.89 -19.68
C TRP A 39 -33.00 -0.71 -18.71
N ASN A 40 -31.93 0.09 -18.67
CA ASN A 40 -31.73 1.17 -17.71
C ASN A 40 -32.87 2.20 -17.75
N ASP A 41 -33.22 2.66 -18.96
CA ASP A 41 -34.29 3.63 -19.19
C ASP A 41 -35.66 3.19 -18.63
N GLY A 42 -35.97 1.90 -18.73
CA GLY A 42 -37.21 1.33 -18.24
C GLY A 42 -37.17 1.13 -16.72
N HIS A 43 -36.06 0.59 -16.23
CA HIS A 43 -35.86 0.30 -14.81
C HIS A 43 -35.83 1.57 -13.96
N CYS A 44 -35.04 2.58 -14.35
CA CYS A 44 -34.96 3.86 -13.65
C CYS A 44 -36.33 4.55 -13.58
N ARG A 45 -37.11 4.54 -14.67
CA ARG A 45 -38.47 5.10 -14.67
C ARG A 45 -39.39 4.40 -13.67
N GLN A 46 -39.37 3.07 -13.62
CA GLN A 46 -40.16 2.30 -12.67
C GLN A 46 -39.72 2.53 -11.22
N MET A 47 -38.40 2.62 -10.98
CA MET A 47 -37.85 2.91 -9.65
C MET A 47 -38.19 4.32 -9.17
N LEU A 48 -38.08 5.34 -10.03
CA LEU A 48 -38.48 6.70 -9.67
C LEU A 48 -39.99 6.79 -9.39
N GLN A 49 -40.81 6.08 -10.17
CA GLN A 49 -42.25 5.98 -9.94
C GLN A 49 -42.58 5.27 -8.62
N SER A 50 -41.80 4.28 -8.20
CA SER A 50 -42.02 3.58 -6.92
C SER A 50 -41.60 4.40 -5.70
N LEU A 51 -40.63 5.31 -5.87
CA LEU A 51 -40.21 6.26 -4.84
C LEU A 51 -41.13 7.49 -4.75
N GLY A 52 -41.85 7.81 -5.85
CA GLY A 52 -42.86 8.86 -5.88
C GLY A 52 -44.01 8.56 -4.93
N SER A 53 -44.25 9.45 -3.97
CA SER A 53 -45.34 9.31 -2.99
C SER A 53 -46.70 9.39 -3.69
N THR A 54 -47.59 8.42 -3.46
CA THR A 54 -49.01 8.48 -3.89
C THR A 54 -49.87 9.40 -3.02
N SER A 55 -49.27 10.37 -2.32
CA SER A 55 -49.99 11.37 -1.55
C SER A 55 -50.37 12.55 -2.44
N SER A 56 -51.64 12.94 -2.40
CA SER A 56 -52.22 14.08 -3.12
C SER A 56 -51.73 15.44 -2.61
N GLU A 57 -50.41 15.62 -2.46
CA GLU A 57 -49.74 16.89 -2.19
C GLU A 57 -48.74 17.24 -3.32
N SER A 58 -49.01 16.75 -4.53
CA SER A 58 -48.19 16.92 -5.73
C SER A 58 -48.16 18.34 -6.31
N SER A 59 -48.62 19.37 -5.60
CA SER A 59 -48.55 20.77 -6.12
C SER A 59 -47.31 21.53 -5.66
N TYR A 60 -46.59 21.06 -4.63
CA TYR A 60 -45.44 21.78 -4.08
C TYR A 60 -44.08 21.27 -4.62
N LEU A 61 -43.93 19.96 -4.81
CA LEU A 61 -42.65 19.34 -5.21
C LEU A 61 -42.30 19.49 -6.70
N ASP A 62 -43.29 19.61 -7.59
CA ASP A 62 -43.05 19.81 -9.03
C ASP A 62 -42.41 21.17 -9.35
N SER A 63 -42.49 22.15 -8.44
CA SER A 63 -41.88 23.46 -8.62
C SER A 63 -40.37 23.49 -8.32
N VAL A 64 -39.84 22.47 -7.62
CA VAL A 64 -38.46 22.45 -7.10
C VAL A 64 -37.50 21.65 -7.98
N LEU A 65 -37.98 20.65 -8.73
CA LEU A 65 -37.10 19.68 -9.42
C LEU A 65 -36.69 20.06 -10.85
N PHE A 66 -37.26 21.10 -11.47
CA PHE A 66 -37.00 21.45 -12.88
C PHE A 66 -36.43 22.86 -13.14
N ARG A 67 -35.86 23.54 -12.14
CA ARG A 67 -35.04 24.74 -12.39
C ARG A 67 -33.58 24.46 -12.10
N SER A 68 -32.72 24.69 -13.11
CA SER A 68 -31.27 24.77 -12.96
C SER A 68 -30.86 25.65 -11.76
N PRO A 69 -29.71 25.35 -11.12
CA PRO A 69 -29.49 25.68 -9.72
C PRO A 69 -29.20 27.18 -9.56
N LYS A 70 -30.14 27.89 -8.96
CA LYS A 70 -29.76 28.90 -7.98
C LYS A 70 -29.93 28.23 -6.63
N MET A 71 -28.80 28.01 -5.95
CA MET A 71 -28.69 27.50 -4.58
C MET A 71 -29.92 27.91 -3.75
N PRO A 72 -30.74 26.97 -3.28
CA PRO A 72 -31.69 27.29 -2.24
C PRO A 72 -30.88 27.49 -0.97
N SER A 73 -30.88 28.71 -0.44
CA SER A 73 -30.57 28.95 0.96
C SER A 73 -31.43 27.97 1.76
N ILE A 74 -30.79 27.06 2.48
CA ILE A 74 -31.45 26.20 3.45
C ILE A 74 -32.06 27.15 4.46
N VAL A 75 -33.37 27.37 4.35
CA VAL A 75 -34.16 27.95 5.43
C VAL A 75 -34.26 26.84 6.47
N THR A 76 -33.28 26.78 7.36
CA THR A 76 -33.44 26.14 8.67
C THR A 76 -34.45 27.00 9.44
N SER A 77 -35.73 26.82 9.15
CA SER A 77 -36.79 27.18 10.10
C SER A 77 -36.78 26.14 11.21
N PHE A 78 -35.72 26.16 12.02
CA PHE A 78 -35.86 25.82 13.42
C PHE A 78 -36.53 27.03 14.05
N ASP A 79 -37.85 26.95 14.24
CA ASP A 79 -38.56 27.91 15.09
C ASP A 79 -37.97 27.81 16.51
N LEU A 80 -36.94 28.62 16.75
CA LEU A 80 -36.50 28.98 18.08
C LEU A 80 -37.65 29.74 18.73
N LEU A 81 -38.46 29.02 19.50
CA LEU A 81 -39.33 29.61 20.50
C LEU A 81 -38.45 30.50 21.38
N SER A 82 -38.54 31.80 21.16
CA SER A 82 -37.89 32.80 22.00
C SER A 82 -38.41 32.68 23.43
N PRO A 83 -37.56 32.81 24.46
CA PRO A 83 -37.99 32.75 25.86
C PRO A 83 -38.69 34.06 26.23
N GLY A 84 -40.00 34.11 26.02
CA GLY A 84 -40.86 35.22 26.42
C GLY A 84 -41.67 34.89 27.67
N GLY A 85 -41.20 35.32 28.83
CA GLY A 85 -42.01 35.76 29.98
C GLY A 85 -42.86 34.73 30.76
N PRO A 86 -43.09 34.95 32.08
CA PRO A 86 -43.74 33.98 32.94
C PRO A 86 -45.26 34.02 32.77
N GLY A 87 -45.81 33.00 32.14
CA GLY A 87 -47.25 32.77 32.05
C GLY A 87 -47.53 31.28 32.14
N VAL A 88 -47.71 30.79 33.37
CA VAL A 88 -48.18 29.43 33.63
C VAL A 88 -49.61 29.32 33.08
N SER A 89 -49.79 28.50 32.05
CA SER A 89 -51.11 28.13 31.52
C SER A 89 -51.05 26.69 31.02
N GLU A 90 -51.62 25.81 31.84
CA GLU A 90 -52.18 24.48 31.60
C GLU A 90 -51.71 23.66 30.38
N ALA A 91 -51.14 22.49 30.69
CA ALA A 91 -50.73 21.44 29.78
C ALA A 91 -51.88 20.97 28.87
N ALA A 92 -51.89 21.44 27.62
CA ALA A 92 -52.53 20.72 26.53
C ALA A 92 -51.70 19.46 26.24
N SER A 93 -52.30 18.28 26.43
CA SER A 93 -51.69 16.99 26.12
C SER A 93 -51.35 16.90 24.63
N THR A 94 -50.11 17.25 24.26
CA THR A 94 -49.63 17.06 22.90
C THR A 94 -49.55 15.55 22.63
N PRO A 95 -50.20 15.03 21.57
CA PRO A 95 -50.15 13.59 21.30
C PRO A 95 -48.71 13.16 21.05
N LEU A 96 -48.25 12.14 21.78
CA LEU A 96 -46.90 11.58 21.63
C LEU A 96 -46.68 11.17 20.16
N PRO A 97 -45.53 11.53 19.55
CA PRO A 97 -45.24 11.18 18.17
C PRO A 97 -45.22 9.65 18.00
N ARG A 98 -45.93 9.15 16.99
CA ARG A 98 -45.95 7.73 16.62
C ARG A 98 -45.05 7.53 15.41
N VAL A 99 -44.18 6.53 15.47
CA VAL A 99 -43.33 6.14 14.33
C VAL A 99 -43.84 4.84 13.74
N SER A 100 -43.95 4.77 12.42
CA SER A 100 -44.21 3.51 11.69
C SER A 100 -42.89 2.88 11.26
N LEU A 101 -42.70 1.61 11.64
CA LEU A 101 -41.59 0.76 11.24
C LEU A 101 -42.09 -0.21 10.17
N LYS A 102 -41.50 -0.13 8.98
CA LYS A 102 -41.76 -1.04 7.85
C LYS A 102 -40.56 -1.97 7.64
N MET A 103 -40.78 -3.28 7.69
CA MET A 103 -39.79 -4.29 7.32
C MET A 103 -40.08 -4.78 5.90
N TYR A 104 -39.04 -4.89 5.08
CA TYR A 104 -39.15 -5.32 3.68
C TYR A 104 -38.62 -6.75 3.49
N ALA A 105 -39.30 -7.53 2.66
CA ALA A 105 -38.83 -8.84 2.19
C ALA A 105 -37.68 -8.67 1.18
N PRO A 106 -36.90 -9.73 0.88
CA PRO A 106 -35.80 -9.69 -0.09
C PRO A 106 -36.18 -9.22 -1.51
N GLY A 107 -37.47 -9.23 -1.86
CA GLY A 107 -38.01 -8.71 -3.13
C GLY A 107 -38.51 -7.27 -3.06
N GLY A 108 -38.23 -6.52 -1.98
CA GLY A 108 -38.62 -5.10 -1.84
C GLY A 108 -40.09 -4.86 -1.47
N THR A 109 -40.87 -5.90 -1.18
CA THR A 109 -42.26 -5.77 -0.70
C THR A 109 -42.28 -5.63 0.82
N VAL A 110 -43.19 -4.81 1.38
CA VAL A 110 -43.34 -4.67 2.84
C VAL A 110 -43.85 -5.98 3.42
N ALA A 111 -43.01 -6.66 4.19
CA ALA A 111 -43.33 -7.91 4.86
C ALA A 111 -44.11 -7.69 6.17
N ARG A 112 -43.83 -6.59 6.88
CA ARG A 112 -44.46 -6.27 8.17
C ARG A 112 -44.43 -4.76 8.41
N GLU A 113 -45.53 -4.20 8.89
CA GLU A 113 -45.61 -2.82 9.37
C GLU A 113 -46.05 -2.82 10.83
N SER A 114 -45.44 -1.99 11.66
CA SER A 114 -45.76 -1.84 13.08
C SER A 114 -45.60 -0.39 13.51
N SER A 115 -46.47 0.12 14.38
CA SER A 115 -46.32 1.46 14.95
C SER A 115 -45.94 1.38 16.42
N THR A 116 -45.02 2.23 16.86
CA THR A 116 -44.66 2.38 18.27
C THR A 116 -44.80 3.84 18.72
N GLN A 117 -45.15 4.05 19.97
CA GLN A 117 -45.14 5.37 20.60
C GLN A 117 -43.72 5.71 21.04
N LEU A 118 -43.30 6.95 20.79
CA LEU A 118 -42.04 7.45 21.32
C LEU A 118 -42.25 8.06 22.70
N GLU A 119 -41.40 7.69 23.64
CA GLU A 119 -41.25 8.39 24.91
C GLU A 119 -40.33 9.59 24.70
N VAL A 120 -40.80 10.79 25.03
CA VAL A 120 -39.99 12.02 24.94
C VAL A 120 -39.41 12.32 26.31
N ILE A 121 -38.09 12.15 26.46
CA ILE A 121 -37.36 12.47 27.69
C ILE A 121 -36.83 13.90 27.58
N TYR A 122 -37.31 14.78 28.45
CA TYR A 122 -36.81 16.15 28.55
C TYR A 122 -35.60 16.19 29.49
N LEU A 123 -34.42 16.47 28.93
CA LEU A 123 -33.19 16.65 29.71
C LEU A 123 -33.26 17.97 30.48
N THR A 124 -33.22 17.91 31.82
CA THR A 124 -33.40 19.06 32.72
C THR A 124 -32.12 19.85 32.99
N SER A 125 -30.95 19.35 32.56
CA SER A 125 -29.67 20.05 32.71
C SER A 125 -29.14 20.45 31.34
N PRO A 126 -28.72 21.71 31.13
CA PRO A 126 -27.96 22.07 29.94
C PRO A 126 -26.68 21.24 29.95
N MET A 127 -26.49 20.40 28.92
CA MET A 127 -25.20 19.76 28.68
C MET A 127 -24.34 20.75 27.94
N ASP A 128 -23.15 21.04 28.48
CA ASP A 128 -22.18 21.82 27.74
C ASP A 128 -21.77 21.05 26.49
N PRO A 129 -21.83 21.66 25.29
CA PRO A 129 -21.38 21.01 24.09
C PRO A 129 -19.90 20.63 24.23
N HIS A 130 -19.54 19.46 23.73
CA HIS A 130 -18.15 19.09 23.59
C HIS A 130 -17.46 20.05 22.61
N PRO A 131 -16.19 20.45 22.83
CA PRO A 131 -15.44 21.21 21.84
C PRO A 131 -15.47 20.53 20.46
N PRO A 132 -15.51 21.31 19.35
CA PRO A 132 -15.43 20.75 18.02
C PRO A 132 -14.20 19.84 17.87
N TYR A 133 -14.41 18.67 17.27
CA TYR A 133 -13.36 17.68 17.00
C TYR A 133 -13.72 16.93 15.73
N GLU A 134 -12.79 16.87 14.80
CA GLU A 134 -12.88 16.03 13.61
C GLU A 134 -12.39 14.63 13.95
N SER A 135 -13.07 13.60 13.43
CA SER A 135 -12.60 12.23 13.63
C SER A 135 -11.25 12.02 12.96
N CYS A 136 -10.22 11.68 13.75
CA CYS A 136 -8.96 11.17 13.22
C CYS A 136 -8.77 9.70 13.58
N SER A 137 -8.25 8.92 12.63
CA SER A 137 -7.85 7.53 12.89
C SER A 137 -6.62 7.49 13.79
N PRO A 138 -6.60 6.72 14.89
CA PRO A 138 -5.42 6.60 15.74
C PRO A 138 -4.30 5.90 14.96
N LEU A 139 -3.07 6.41 15.07
CA LEU A 139 -1.90 5.89 14.38
C LEU A 139 -0.76 5.64 15.36
N SER A 140 -0.10 4.48 15.21
CA SER A 140 1.12 4.12 15.95
C SER A 140 2.40 4.39 15.15
N HIS A 141 2.26 4.59 13.85
CA HIS A 141 3.32 4.91 12.90
C HIS A 141 2.74 5.78 11.78
N SER A 142 3.62 6.48 11.08
CA SER A 142 3.23 7.33 9.96
C SER A 142 2.62 6.50 8.83
N ILE A 143 1.71 7.09 8.08
CA ILE A 143 1.22 6.53 6.82
C ILE A 143 1.66 7.47 5.72
N PHE A 144 2.28 6.93 4.67
CA PHE A 144 2.52 7.66 3.44
C PHE A 144 1.19 7.71 2.68
N ASN A 145 0.57 8.87 2.72
CA ASN A 145 -0.39 9.29 1.71
C ASN A 145 0.44 10.07 0.69
N GLY A 146 0.25 9.83 -0.61
CA GLY A 146 1.00 10.52 -1.66
C GLY A 146 0.79 12.03 -1.64
N ASP A 147 1.15 12.71 -2.72
CA ASP A 147 0.75 14.10 -2.88
C ASP A 147 -0.79 14.18 -2.94
N ASP A 148 -1.36 15.20 -2.28
CA ASP A 148 -2.79 15.45 -2.35
C ASP A 148 -3.19 15.69 -3.82
N ASP A 149 -4.35 15.17 -4.22
CA ASP A 149 -4.85 15.37 -5.57
C ASP A 149 -5.25 16.84 -5.77
N ASP A 150 -5.03 17.37 -6.97
CA ASP A 150 -5.33 18.76 -7.32
C ASP A 150 -6.85 18.99 -7.49
N ASN A 151 -7.65 17.91 -7.47
CA ASN A 151 -9.10 17.95 -7.53
C ASN A 151 -9.75 18.06 -6.13
N MET A 152 -10.83 18.83 -6.05
CA MET A 152 -11.67 18.85 -4.86
C MET A 152 -12.78 17.80 -5.00
N ASP A 153 -12.77 16.78 -4.14
CA ASP A 153 -13.74 15.69 -4.17
C ASP A 153 -15.15 16.12 -3.78
N PHE A 154 -15.27 16.98 -2.77
CA PHE A 154 -16.53 17.52 -2.27
C PHE A 154 -16.29 18.87 -1.59
N ILE A 155 -17.35 19.63 -1.37
CA ILE A 155 -17.28 20.91 -0.63
C ILE A 155 -17.29 20.60 0.87
N PRO A 156 -16.20 20.84 1.62
CA PRO A 156 -16.19 20.64 3.06
C PRO A 156 -17.15 21.59 3.73
N TYR A 157 -17.80 21.15 4.81
CA TYR A 157 -18.68 21.99 5.62
C TYR A 157 -19.71 22.79 4.81
N ALA A 158 -20.28 22.15 3.77
CA ALA A 158 -21.23 22.80 2.86
C ALA A 158 -22.39 23.50 3.59
N ASP A 159 -22.77 22.98 4.76
CA ASP A 159 -23.85 23.47 5.60
C ASP A 159 -23.42 24.49 6.68
N ASP A 160 -22.11 24.76 6.87
CA ASP A 160 -21.62 25.76 7.85
C ASP A 160 -21.42 27.13 7.18
N PRO A 161 -22.25 28.13 7.50
CA PRO A 161 -22.14 29.47 6.90
C PRO A 161 -20.87 30.24 7.30
N ARG A 162 -20.12 29.75 8.30
CA ARG A 162 -18.85 30.35 8.72
C ARG A 162 -17.65 29.84 7.92
N PHE A 163 -17.82 28.77 7.15
CA PHE A 163 -16.77 28.20 6.32
C PHE A 163 -16.74 28.92 4.96
N ASP A 164 -15.60 29.53 4.63
CA ASP A 164 -15.42 30.21 3.34
C ASP A 164 -15.13 29.19 2.24
N GLN A 165 -16.21 28.65 1.68
CA GLN A 165 -16.15 27.67 0.59
C GLN A 165 -15.46 28.24 -0.65
N ILE A 166 -15.60 29.54 -0.92
CA ILE A 166 -15.06 30.17 -2.13
C ILE A 166 -13.54 30.26 -2.00
N ASP A 167 -13.05 30.77 -0.87
CA ASP A 167 -11.60 30.84 -0.63
C ASP A 167 -10.96 29.45 -0.68
N HIS A 168 -11.60 28.46 -0.04
CA HIS A 168 -11.11 27.09 -0.05
C HIS A 168 -11.02 26.49 -1.46
N THR A 169 -11.98 26.80 -2.35
CA THR A 169 -11.95 26.29 -3.73
C THR A 169 -10.76 26.80 -4.55
N TYR A 170 -10.15 27.94 -4.19
CA TYR A 170 -8.95 28.45 -4.88
C TYR A 170 -7.68 27.63 -4.61
N CYS A 171 -7.71 26.72 -3.64
CA CYS A 171 -6.63 25.77 -3.37
C CYS A 171 -6.60 24.58 -4.34
N TYR A 172 -7.61 24.43 -5.21
CA TYR A 172 -7.78 23.28 -6.09
C TYR A 172 -7.84 23.71 -7.56
N GLU A 173 -7.34 22.86 -8.46
CA GLU A 173 -7.35 23.12 -9.90
C GLU A 173 -8.67 22.70 -10.58
N SER A 174 -9.34 21.69 -10.03
CA SER A 174 -10.55 21.11 -10.61
C SER A 174 -11.51 20.55 -9.55
N PHE A 175 -12.74 20.19 -9.96
CA PHE A 175 -13.77 19.71 -9.06
C PHE A 175 -14.31 18.34 -9.53
N SER A 176 -14.21 17.31 -8.69
CA SER A 176 -14.53 15.93 -9.06
C SER A 176 -15.99 15.76 -9.51
N TRP A 177 -16.91 16.58 -9.03
CA TRP A 177 -18.34 16.53 -9.44
C TRP A 177 -18.64 17.23 -10.77
N GLN A 178 -17.67 17.95 -11.35
CA GLN A 178 -17.79 18.54 -12.70
C GLN A 178 -17.33 17.58 -13.79
N ASP A 179 -16.54 16.56 -13.42
CA ASP A 179 -16.12 15.52 -14.35
C ASP A 179 -17.31 14.64 -14.73
N ALA A 180 -17.51 14.44 -16.04
CA ALA A 180 -18.54 13.57 -16.57
C ALA A 180 -18.17 12.09 -16.33
N PHE A 181 -18.42 11.59 -15.13
CA PHE A 181 -18.29 10.18 -14.79
C PHE A 181 -19.64 9.47 -14.92
N ASP A 182 -19.74 8.55 -15.87
CA ASP A 182 -20.91 7.68 -16.03
C ASP A 182 -20.60 6.28 -15.45
N PRO A 183 -21.15 5.93 -14.27
CA PRO A 183 -20.89 4.65 -13.62
C PRO A 183 -21.42 3.45 -14.42
N ASP A 184 -22.31 3.67 -15.40
CA ASP A 184 -22.85 2.59 -16.24
C ASP A 184 -21.75 1.95 -17.08
N TRP A 185 -20.70 2.69 -17.43
CA TRP A 185 -19.55 2.14 -18.16
C TRP A 185 -18.84 1.04 -17.39
N GLU A 186 -18.78 1.10 -16.06
CA GLU A 186 -18.16 0.03 -15.27
C GLU A 186 -18.92 -1.30 -15.46
N VAL A 187 -20.25 -1.25 -15.41
CA VAL A 187 -21.11 -2.41 -15.57
C VAL A 187 -21.05 -2.95 -17.00
N ILE A 188 -21.13 -2.05 -17.99
CA ILE A 188 -21.11 -2.38 -19.42
C ILE A 188 -19.77 -3.01 -19.81
N VAL A 189 -18.65 -2.42 -19.40
CA VAL A 189 -17.32 -2.90 -19.77
C VAL A 189 -17.01 -4.22 -19.07
N LEU A 190 -17.37 -4.41 -17.80
CA LEU A 190 -17.20 -5.69 -17.10
C LEU A 190 -17.98 -6.82 -17.78
N GLU A 191 -19.23 -6.57 -18.14
CA GLU A 191 -20.09 -7.54 -18.83
C GLU A 191 -19.55 -7.85 -20.24
N ALA A 192 -19.10 -6.83 -20.99
CA ALA A 192 -18.49 -7.02 -22.30
C ALA A 192 -17.19 -7.84 -22.21
N ALA A 193 -16.30 -7.50 -21.27
CA ALA A 193 -15.05 -8.21 -21.05
C ALA A 193 -15.31 -9.68 -20.67
N TYR A 194 -16.28 -9.94 -19.80
CA TYR A 194 -16.68 -11.31 -19.46
C TYR A 194 -17.23 -12.08 -20.67
N ARG A 195 -18.10 -11.48 -21.49
CA ARG A 195 -18.65 -12.14 -22.69
C ARG A 195 -17.56 -12.46 -23.72
N LEU A 196 -16.64 -11.52 -23.95
CA LEU A 196 -15.46 -11.72 -24.81
C LEU A 196 -14.60 -12.88 -24.31
N HIS A 197 -14.37 -12.95 -23.00
CA HIS A 197 -13.60 -14.03 -22.38
C HIS A 197 -14.33 -15.38 -22.47
N ALA A 198 -15.56 -15.46 -21.98
CA ALA A 198 -16.30 -16.71 -21.83
C ALA A 198 -16.82 -17.29 -23.16
N ARG A 199 -17.14 -16.45 -24.16
CA ARG A 199 -17.74 -16.90 -25.43
C ARG A 199 -16.79 -16.86 -26.61
N HIS A 200 -15.80 -15.98 -26.59
CA HIS A 200 -14.86 -15.80 -27.70
C HIS A 200 -13.43 -16.26 -27.36
N GLY A 201 -13.18 -16.71 -26.13
CA GLY A 201 -11.90 -17.29 -25.71
C GLY A 201 -10.76 -16.29 -25.64
N LEU A 202 -11.04 -14.99 -25.66
CA LEU A 202 -10.03 -13.95 -25.50
C LEU A 202 -9.59 -13.86 -24.03
N THR A 203 -8.29 -13.69 -23.82
CA THR A 203 -7.76 -13.34 -22.50
C THR A 203 -8.06 -11.88 -22.18
N TYR A 204 -8.13 -11.53 -20.88
CA TYR A 204 -8.32 -10.14 -20.47
C TYR A 204 -7.18 -9.22 -20.95
N ASP A 205 -5.98 -9.78 -21.14
CA ASP A 205 -4.83 -9.03 -21.64
C ASP A 205 -4.94 -8.76 -23.16
N GLU A 206 -5.38 -9.73 -23.96
CA GLU A 206 -5.69 -9.51 -25.39
C GLU A 206 -6.83 -8.48 -25.59
N ILE A 207 -7.82 -8.47 -24.69
CA ILE A 207 -8.91 -7.47 -24.72
C ILE A 207 -8.35 -6.08 -24.38
N GLU A 208 -7.50 -5.97 -23.36
CA GLU A 208 -6.84 -4.71 -22.96
C GLU A 208 -5.94 -4.16 -24.07
N GLU A 209 -5.13 -5.01 -24.71
CA GLU A 209 -4.22 -4.67 -25.80
C GLU A 209 -4.94 -4.15 -27.05
N SER A 210 -6.21 -4.50 -27.23
CA SER A 210 -7.04 -3.95 -28.32
C SER A 210 -7.19 -2.42 -28.24
N ASN A 211 -7.01 -1.82 -27.05
CA ASN A 211 -7.20 -0.39 -26.77
C ASN A 211 -8.55 0.18 -27.23
N VAL A 212 -9.59 -0.67 -27.27
CA VAL A 212 -10.96 -0.28 -27.65
C VAL A 212 -11.80 0.12 -26.43
N LEU A 213 -11.56 -0.48 -25.26
CA LEU A 213 -12.38 -0.26 -24.08
C LEU A 213 -12.19 1.16 -23.53
N PRO A 214 -13.29 1.84 -23.10
CA PRO A 214 -13.20 3.17 -22.51
C PRO A 214 -12.59 3.16 -21.10
N LEU A 215 -12.60 2.00 -20.43
CA LEU A 215 -12.02 1.78 -19.11
C LEU A 215 -10.94 0.70 -19.20
N LYS A 216 -9.84 0.91 -18.48
CA LYS A 216 -8.75 -0.07 -18.34
C LYS A 216 -9.19 -1.21 -17.44
N LEU A 217 -9.05 -2.45 -17.91
CA LEU A 217 -9.38 -3.67 -17.16
C LEU A 217 -8.33 -3.94 -16.07
N ARG A 218 -7.06 -3.84 -16.43
CA ARG A 218 -5.93 -4.11 -15.51
C ARG A 218 -5.57 -2.86 -14.71
N SER A 219 -5.15 -3.08 -13.46
CA SER A 219 -4.60 -2.00 -12.63
C SER A 219 -3.27 -1.51 -13.20
N GLN A 220 -3.08 -0.20 -13.17
CA GLN A 220 -1.83 0.48 -13.50
C GLN A 220 -1.20 1.01 -12.21
N PHE A 221 0.01 1.57 -12.33
CA PHE A 221 0.67 2.23 -11.19
C PHE A 221 -0.25 3.32 -10.61
N ASN A 222 -0.53 3.25 -9.31
CA ASN A 222 -1.44 4.15 -8.56
C ASN A 222 -2.88 4.26 -9.08
N LYS A 223 -3.32 3.43 -10.04
CA LYS A 223 -4.69 3.45 -10.56
C LYS A 223 -5.28 2.05 -10.63
N SER A 224 -6.30 1.80 -9.82
CA SER A 224 -7.03 0.53 -9.83
C SER A 224 -7.75 0.33 -11.17
N GLY A 225 -7.57 -0.83 -11.77
CA GLY A 225 -8.27 -1.23 -12.99
C GLY A 225 -9.64 -1.80 -12.69
N LEU A 226 -10.49 -1.88 -13.72
CA LEU A 226 -11.88 -2.26 -13.58
C LEU A 226 -12.10 -3.67 -13.00
N LEU A 227 -11.21 -4.62 -13.28
CA LEU A 227 -11.28 -5.96 -12.69
C LEU A 227 -11.05 -5.94 -11.17
N SER A 228 -10.25 -4.98 -10.67
CA SER A 228 -9.97 -4.80 -9.25
C SER A 228 -11.10 -4.04 -8.56
N THR A 229 -11.50 -2.89 -9.11
CA THR A 229 -12.58 -2.06 -8.53
C THR A 229 -13.92 -2.79 -8.55
N GLY A 230 -14.22 -3.53 -9.62
CA GLY A 230 -15.44 -4.35 -9.74
C GLY A 230 -15.52 -5.52 -8.78
N CYS A 231 -14.42 -5.91 -8.11
CA CYS A 231 -14.45 -6.89 -7.02
C CYS A 231 -14.75 -6.28 -5.64
N GLN A 232 -14.63 -4.96 -5.50
CA GLN A 232 -14.83 -4.24 -4.24
C GLN A 232 -16.26 -3.69 -4.10
N ARG A 233 -17.08 -3.81 -5.15
CA ARG A 233 -18.44 -3.30 -5.21
C ARG A 233 -19.42 -4.43 -5.47
N ASP A 234 -20.64 -4.27 -4.98
CA ASP A 234 -21.75 -5.13 -5.38
C ASP A 234 -22.04 -4.94 -6.87
N ARG A 235 -22.11 -6.06 -7.60
CA ARG A 235 -22.38 -6.02 -9.03
C ARG A 235 -23.86 -5.75 -9.28
N LEU A 236 -24.16 -4.70 -10.04
CA LEU A 236 -25.50 -4.44 -10.54
C LEU A 236 -25.96 -5.60 -11.44
N ARG A 237 -27.03 -6.29 -11.03
CA ARG A 237 -27.67 -7.31 -11.87
C ARG A 237 -28.79 -6.69 -12.68
N TRP A 238 -28.75 -6.92 -13.98
CA TRP A 238 -29.74 -6.47 -14.93
C TRP A 238 -30.16 -7.62 -15.86
N SER A 239 -31.20 -7.42 -16.65
CA SER A 239 -31.81 -8.51 -17.45
C SER A 239 -30.85 -9.16 -18.47
N GLY A 240 -29.80 -8.46 -18.88
CA GLY A 240 -28.75 -8.97 -19.76
C GLY A 240 -27.46 -9.38 -19.05
N SER A 241 -27.40 -9.42 -17.71
CA SER A 241 -26.21 -9.90 -17.01
C SER A 241 -25.95 -11.38 -17.32
N THR A 242 -24.76 -11.69 -17.82
CA THR A 242 -24.34 -13.08 -18.10
C THR A 242 -23.25 -13.56 -17.16
N ILE A 243 -22.63 -12.64 -16.41
CA ILE A 243 -21.64 -12.96 -15.38
C ILE A 243 -22.31 -13.77 -14.24
N PRO A 244 -21.84 -14.99 -13.94
CA PRO A 244 -22.32 -15.75 -12.80
C PRO A 244 -22.02 -15.05 -11.48
N SER A 245 -22.90 -15.22 -10.49
CA SER A 245 -22.72 -14.61 -9.17
C SER A 245 -21.49 -15.11 -8.41
N SER A 246 -21.04 -16.33 -8.70
CA SER A 246 -19.83 -16.94 -8.14
C SER A 246 -18.56 -16.58 -8.91
N TYR A 247 -18.66 -15.89 -10.05
CA TYR A 247 -17.51 -15.60 -10.88
C TYR A 247 -16.65 -14.50 -10.26
N VAL A 248 -15.37 -14.80 -10.01
CA VAL A 248 -14.38 -13.85 -9.50
C VAL A 248 -13.46 -13.44 -10.64
N PHE A 249 -13.39 -12.14 -10.91
CA PHE A 249 -12.47 -11.64 -11.94
C PHE A 249 -11.02 -11.77 -11.47
N PRO A 250 -10.08 -12.15 -12.36
CA PRO A 250 -8.67 -12.19 -12.02
C PRO A 250 -8.12 -10.76 -11.93
N SER A 251 -8.17 -10.15 -10.75
CA SER A 251 -7.72 -8.77 -10.53
C SER A 251 -6.21 -8.55 -10.76
N ARG A 252 -5.41 -9.62 -10.70
CA ARG A 252 -3.98 -9.64 -11.07
C ARG A 252 -3.67 -10.85 -11.94
N ALA A 253 -2.78 -10.68 -12.92
CA ALA A 253 -2.15 -11.81 -13.59
C ALA A 253 -1.30 -12.55 -12.55
N GLN A 254 -1.69 -13.78 -12.20
CA GLN A 254 -0.87 -14.63 -11.34
C GLN A 254 0.17 -15.34 -12.22
N PRO A 255 1.47 -15.23 -11.90
CA PRO A 255 2.49 -15.98 -12.61
C PRO A 255 2.22 -17.49 -12.51
N ALA A 256 2.58 -18.24 -13.55
CA ALA A 256 2.43 -19.69 -13.57
C ALA A 256 3.22 -20.35 -12.42
N SER A 257 2.82 -21.55 -12.00
CA SER A 257 3.51 -22.29 -10.93
C SER A 257 4.98 -22.55 -11.25
N SER A 258 5.32 -22.74 -12.54
CA SER A 258 6.67 -22.93 -13.08
C SER A 258 7.49 -21.64 -13.15
N ASP A 259 6.87 -20.45 -13.14
CA ASP A 259 7.56 -19.17 -13.21
C ASP A 259 7.96 -18.69 -11.80
N LEU A 260 9.02 -19.28 -11.25
CA LEU A 260 9.53 -18.89 -9.92
C LEU A 260 9.93 -17.41 -9.88
N ARG A 261 10.50 -16.88 -10.98
CA ARG A 261 10.93 -15.48 -11.05
C ARG A 261 9.73 -14.55 -10.92
N GLY A 262 8.70 -14.72 -11.75
CA GLY A 262 7.50 -13.90 -11.69
C GLY A 262 6.80 -14.00 -10.34
N ARG A 263 6.72 -15.21 -9.75
CA ARG A 263 6.17 -15.40 -8.40
C ARG A 263 6.98 -14.65 -7.34
N PHE A 264 8.31 -14.70 -7.42
CA PHE A 264 9.19 -13.98 -6.51
C PHE A 264 9.11 -12.47 -6.70
N VAL A 265 9.07 -11.95 -7.93
CA VAL A 265 8.80 -10.52 -8.23
C VAL A 265 7.48 -10.10 -7.58
N SER A 266 6.41 -10.86 -7.81
CA SER A 266 5.07 -10.56 -7.31
C SER A 266 5.02 -10.53 -5.78
N ALA A 267 5.75 -11.41 -5.09
CA ALA A 267 5.85 -11.38 -3.63
C ALA A 267 6.73 -10.24 -3.12
N ASN A 268 7.92 -10.06 -3.70
CA ASN A 268 8.91 -9.07 -3.25
C ASN A 268 8.39 -7.64 -3.42
N THR A 269 7.65 -7.36 -4.49
CA THR A 269 7.06 -6.04 -4.74
C THR A 269 6.09 -5.59 -3.66
N LEU A 270 5.47 -6.53 -2.95
CA LEU A 270 4.52 -6.22 -1.87
C LEU A 270 5.19 -6.14 -0.51
N PHE A 271 6.41 -6.65 -0.34
CA PHE A 271 7.03 -6.79 0.97
C PHE A 271 8.02 -5.65 1.25
N CYS A 272 7.90 -4.98 2.38
CA CYS A 272 8.83 -3.92 2.79
C CYS A 272 10.07 -4.50 3.48
N PRO A 273 11.29 -4.32 2.92
CA PRO A 273 12.52 -4.83 3.53
C PRO A 273 13.08 -3.91 4.64
N ASN A 274 12.39 -2.82 4.99
CA ASN A 274 12.80 -1.97 6.10
C ASN A 274 12.61 -2.73 7.41
N LEU A 275 13.64 -2.76 8.26
CA LEU A 275 13.62 -3.54 9.51
C LEU A 275 12.60 -3.05 10.54
N SER A 276 12.17 -1.81 10.43
CA SER A 276 11.11 -1.27 11.27
C SER A 276 9.71 -1.68 10.81
N CYS A 277 9.57 -2.24 9.59
CA CYS A 277 8.29 -2.59 9.00
C CYS A 277 8.17 -4.11 8.80
N VAL A 278 9.06 -4.72 8.00
CA VAL A 278 9.12 -6.18 7.71
C VAL A 278 7.73 -6.79 7.46
N GLU A 279 6.92 -6.08 6.69
CA GLU A 279 5.49 -6.39 6.49
C GLU A 279 5.10 -6.27 5.01
N PRO A 280 4.09 -7.03 4.55
CA PRO A 280 3.49 -6.82 3.25
C PRO A 280 2.63 -5.53 3.26
N LEU A 281 2.56 -4.85 2.12
CA LEU A 281 1.75 -3.64 1.88
C LEU A 281 2.02 -2.54 2.93
N CYS A 282 3.30 -2.31 3.23
CA CYS A 282 3.72 -1.31 4.20
C CYS A 282 3.15 0.07 3.86
N SER A 283 2.47 0.66 4.85
CA SER A 283 1.82 1.98 4.75
C SER A 283 2.81 3.13 4.69
N VAL A 284 4.06 2.94 5.16
CA VAL A 284 5.10 3.97 5.20
C VAL A 284 5.90 4.02 3.90
N HIS A 285 6.18 2.86 3.29
CA HIS A 285 7.08 2.72 2.15
C HIS A 285 6.31 2.13 0.96
N VAL A 286 5.56 3.00 0.27
CA VAL A 286 4.61 2.63 -0.80
C VAL A 286 5.30 2.41 -2.16
N GLY A 287 6.63 2.53 -2.23
CA GLY A 287 7.40 2.22 -3.43
C GLY A 287 7.47 0.71 -3.72
N PHE A 288 7.46 0.34 -5.00
CA PHE A 288 7.70 -1.05 -5.41
C PHE A 288 9.13 -1.43 -5.01
N ASN A 289 9.26 -2.41 -4.12
CA ASN A 289 10.55 -3.01 -3.84
C ASN A 289 10.99 -3.78 -5.07
N SER A 290 11.85 -3.14 -5.87
CA SER A 290 12.55 -3.80 -6.96
C SER A 290 13.25 -5.03 -6.42
N ILE A 291 13.25 -6.12 -7.20
CA ILE A 291 14.09 -7.27 -6.86
C ILE A 291 15.50 -6.74 -6.69
N PRO A 292 16.14 -6.97 -5.53
CA PRO A 292 17.52 -6.58 -5.36
C PRO A 292 18.36 -7.21 -6.48
N SER A 293 19.27 -6.43 -7.06
CA SER A 293 20.21 -6.98 -8.03
C SER A 293 20.90 -8.23 -7.45
N PRO A 294 21.12 -9.27 -8.28
CA PRO A 294 21.75 -10.51 -7.84
C PRO A 294 22.98 -10.25 -6.99
N ARG A 295 23.12 -11.02 -5.90
CA ARG A 295 24.32 -10.90 -5.08
C ARG A 295 25.48 -11.51 -5.87
N ARG A 296 26.65 -10.87 -5.85
CA ARG A 296 27.87 -11.51 -6.37
C ARG A 296 28.35 -12.54 -5.34
N SER A 297 28.89 -13.66 -5.81
CA SER A 297 29.58 -14.63 -4.97
C SER A 297 30.74 -13.91 -4.28
N LEU A 298 30.82 -14.00 -2.96
CA LEU A 298 31.93 -13.45 -2.18
C LEU A 298 33.12 -14.43 -2.13
N LEU A 299 32.85 -15.71 -2.39
CA LEU A 299 33.84 -16.77 -2.39
C LEU A 299 33.98 -17.40 -3.80
N PRO A 300 35.20 -17.77 -4.22
CA PRO A 300 35.42 -18.64 -5.38
C PRO A 300 34.74 -19.99 -5.19
N LEU A 301 34.37 -20.66 -6.29
CA LEU A 301 33.73 -21.97 -6.23
C LEU A 301 34.59 -22.99 -5.46
N SER A 302 35.91 -23.00 -5.67
CA SER A 302 36.82 -23.91 -4.95
C SER A 302 36.66 -23.82 -3.43
N GLN A 303 36.65 -22.60 -2.88
CA GLN A 303 36.49 -22.36 -1.45
C GLN A 303 35.10 -22.75 -0.93
N ILE A 304 34.07 -22.72 -1.78
CA ILE A 304 32.73 -23.18 -1.41
C ILE A 304 32.66 -24.70 -1.39
N LEU A 305 33.34 -25.38 -2.31
CA LEU A 305 33.41 -26.84 -2.34
C LEU A 305 34.18 -27.39 -1.13
N ASP A 306 35.26 -26.71 -0.72
CA ASP A 306 36.07 -27.10 0.46
C ASP A 306 35.29 -27.07 1.78
N GLN A 307 34.15 -26.36 1.84
CA GLN A 307 33.28 -26.33 3.02
C GLN A 307 32.48 -27.64 3.20
N VAL A 308 32.36 -28.45 2.14
CA VAL A 308 31.61 -29.71 2.19
C VAL A 308 32.58 -30.85 2.48
N ILE A 309 32.59 -31.29 3.74
CA ILE A 309 33.46 -32.37 4.20
C ILE A 309 32.74 -33.73 4.15
N VAL A 310 31.40 -33.72 4.26
CA VAL A 310 30.56 -34.92 4.35
C VAL A 310 29.59 -34.95 3.18
N ALA A 311 29.51 -36.10 2.51
CA ALA A 311 28.57 -36.32 1.42
C ALA A 311 27.11 -36.21 1.89
N CYS A 312 26.28 -35.52 1.10
CA CYS A 312 24.87 -35.34 1.47
C CYS A 312 24.02 -36.60 1.23
N ASN A 313 24.44 -37.46 0.30
CA ASN A 313 23.85 -38.75 -0.06
C ASN A 313 24.84 -39.52 -0.96
N ASN A 314 24.45 -40.70 -1.44
CA ASN A 314 25.28 -41.56 -2.29
C ASN A 314 25.53 -40.99 -3.70
N GLU A 315 24.79 -39.96 -4.11
CA GLU A 315 24.95 -39.26 -5.39
C GLU A 315 25.52 -37.85 -5.16
N CYS A 316 26.27 -37.69 -4.06
CA CYS A 316 26.88 -36.41 -3.74
C CYS A 316 27.96 -36.07 -4.77
N PHE A 317 28.17 -34.80 -5.06
CA PHE A 317 29.28 -34.37 -5.93
C PHE A 317 30.68 -34.80 -5.42
N LEU A 318 30.80 -35.14 -4.13
CA LEU A 318 32.04 -35.69 -3.54
C LEU A 318 32.29 -37.15 -3.95
N ASP A 319 31.22 -37.93 -4.11
CA ASP A 319 31.29 -39.38 -4.36
C ASP A 319 30.87 -39.74 -5.79
N ALA A 320 30.25 -38.81 -6.51
CA ALA A 320 29.83 -38.98 -7.89
C ALA A 320 31.08 -39.13 -8.77
N GLU A 321 31.26 -40.33 -9.32
CA GLU A 321 32.09 -40.51 -10.52
C GLU A 321 31.58 -39.53 -11.59
N GLU A 322 32.47 -38.98 -12.44
CA GLU A 322 32.07 -38.08 -13.52
C GLU A 322 30.97 -38.76 -14.35
N ALA A 323 29.71 -38.42 -14.07
CA ALA A 323 28.58 -39.07 -14.69
C ALA A 323 28.68 -38.86 -16.21
N GLU A 324 28.65 -39.95 -16.98
CA GLU A 324 28.68 -39.91 -18.44
C GLU A 324 27.36 -39.33 -18.97
N GLY A 325 27.24 -38.00 -18.98
CA GLY A 325 26.10 -37.30 -19.56
C GLY A 325 25.83 -35.95 -18.92
N ASN A 326 25.36 -34.99 -19.74
CA ASN A 326 24.86 -33.72 -19.22
C ASN A 326 23.51 -33.95 -18.52
N PRO A 327 23.29 -33.39 -17.32
CA PRO A 327 21.98 -33.41 -16.67
C PRO A 327 20.90 -32.85 -17.61
N LEU A 328 19.78 -33.57 -17.71
CA LEU A 328 18.64 -33.17 -18.54
C LEU A 328 17.68 -32.33 -17.70
N TRP A 329 17.93 -31.03 -17.62
CA TRP A 329 16.99 -30.07 -17.03
C TRP A 329 16.16 -29.39 -18.11
N ASP A 330 14.87 -29.23 -17.85
CA ASP A 330 14.02 -28.42 -18.71
C ASP A 330 14.29 -26.91 -18.50
N THR A 331 13.71 -26.08 -19.37
CA THR A 331 13.88 -24.62 -19.28
C THR A 331 13.40 -24.02 -17.95
N ALA A 332 12.33 -24.55 -17.35
CA ALA A 332 11.78 -24.03 -16.10
C ALA A 332 12.67 -24.41 -14.91
N GLU A 333 13.24 -25.61 -14.92
CA GLU A 333 14.19 -26.09 -13.91
C GLU A 333 15.49 -25.28 -13.93
N VAL A 334 16.02 -24.99 -15.12
CA VAL A 334 17.19 -24.12 -15.29
C VAL A 334 16.90 -22.71 -14.77
N ASP A 335 15.73 -22.15 -15.09
CA ASP A 335 15.37 -20.81 -14.63
C ASP A 335 15.11 -20.75 -13.12
N MET A 336 14.56 -21.82 -12.53
CA MET A 336 14.42 -21.96 -11.08
C MET A 336 15.77 -21.92 -10.37
N PHE A 337 16.76 -22.65 -10.89
CA PHE A 337 18.12 -22.63 -10.36
C PHE A 337 18.77 -21.25 -10.46
N LYS A 338 18.64 -20.55 -11.60
CA LYS A 338 19.16 -19.18 -11.74
C LYS A 338 18.59 -18.26 -10.65
N VAL A 339 17.28 -18.31 -10.40
CA VAL A 339 16.64 -17.49 -9.36
C VAL A 339 17.19 -17.83 -7.98
N ILE A 340 17.28 -19.11 -7.62
CA ILE A 340 17.79 -19.56 -6.31
C ILE A 340 19.26 -19.13 -6.13
N PHE A 341 20.08 -19.34 -7.15
CA PHE A 341 21.50 -19.03 -7.14
C PHE A 341 21.76 -17.52 -6.99
N GLU A 342 21.02 -16.68 -7.72
CA GLU A 342 21.18 -15.22 -7.66
C GLU A 342 20.85 -14.62 -6.28
N ILE A 343 19.96 -15.28 -5.52
CA ILE A 343 19.61 -14.89 -4.15
C ILE A 343 20.75 -15.27 -3.17
N SER A 344 21.32 -16.46 -3.35
CA SER A 344 22.29 -17.06 -2.42
C SER A 344 23.45 -17.75 -3.15
N PRO A 345 24.36 -17.00 -3.79
CA PRO A 345 25.43 -17.56 -4.62
C PRO A 345 26.51 -18.31 -3.84
N ASP A 346 26.66 -17.99 -2.55
CA ASP A 346 27.68 -18.56 -1.65
C ASP A 346 27.21 -19.88 -0.99
N MET A 347 26.01 -20.39 -1.30
CA MET A 347 25.55 -21.68 -0.79
C MET A 347 26.30 -22.84 -1.42
N THR A 348 26.51 -23.90 -0.64
CA THR A 348 27.12 -25.14 -1.12
C THR A 348 26.22 -25.82 -2.16
N PRO A 349 26.77 -26.61 -3.10
CA PRO A 349 25.95 -27.37 -4.04
C PRO A 349 24.93 -28.28 -3.34
N CYS A 350 25.29 -28.85 -2.19
CA CYS A 350 24.41 -29.68 -1.37
C CYS A 350 23.21 -28.91 -0.79
N ASP A 351 23.37 -27.65 -0.40
CA ASP A 351 22.25 -26.86 0.11
C ASP A 351 21.41 -26.28 -1.02
N LEU A 352 22.04 -25.89 -2.13
CA LEU A 352 21.32 -25.49 -3.36
C LEU A 352 20.46 -26.64 -3.90
N ALA A 353 20.95 -27.89 -3.82
CA ALA A 353 20.20 -29.09 -4.19
C ALA A 353 18.87 -29.25 -3.45
N LYS A 354 18.84 -28.94 -2.14
CA LYS A 354 17.61 -28.96 -1.35
C LYS A 354 16.59 -27.93 -1.82
N LEU A 355 17.05 -26.76 -2.29
CA LEU A 355 16.18 -25.71 -2.80
C LEU A 355 15.72 -25.97 -4.23
N CYS A 356 16.58 -26.54 -5.07
CA CYS A 356 16.26 -26.85 -6.47
C CYS A 356 15.49 -28.17 -6.62
N LEU A 357 15.42 -28.99 -5.56
CA LEU A 357 14.88 -30.34 -5.58
C LEU A 357 15.54 -31.23 -6.65
N LYS A 358 16.87 -31.10 -6.78
CA LYS A 358 17.71 -31.80 -7.75
C LYS A 358 18.94 -32.40 -7.06
N PRO A 359 19.57 -33.46 -7.61
CA PRO A 359 20.83 -33.99 -7.08
C PRO A 359 21.94 -32.93 -7.06
N CYS A 360 22.78 -32.94 -6.03
CA CYS A 360 23.78 -31.87 -5.85
C CYS A 360 24.91 -31.89 -6.90
N HIS A 361 25.21 -33.05 -7.49
CA HIS A 361 26.15 -33.16 -8.59
C HIS A 361 25.64 -32.47 -9.87
N GLU A 362 24.34 -32.59 -10.17
CA GLU A 362 23.69 -31.88 -11.29
C GLU A 362 23.68 -30.36 -11.05
N VAL A 363 23.38 -29.94 -9.83
CA VAL A 363 23.43 -28.52 -9.42
C VAL A 363 24.84 -27.96 -9.57
N LEU A 364 25.87 -28.72 -9.18
CA LEU A 364 27.27 -28.32 -9.37
C LEU A 364 27.60 -28.16 -10.86
N TYR A 365 27.14 -29.08 -11.72
CA TYR A 365 27.30 -28.98 -13.16
C TYR A 365 26.69 -27.67 -13.70
N HIS A 366 25.42 -27.39 -13.39
CA HIS A 366 24.75 -26.18 -13.86
C HIS A 366 25.38 -24.90 -13.31
N ARG A 367 25.89 -24.91 -12.07
CA ARG A 367 26.67 -23.79 -11.51
C ARG A 367 27.92 -23.52 -12.35
N LYS A 368 28.72 -24.55 -12.67
CA LYS A 368 29.94 -24.41 -13.47
C LYS A 368 29.67 -23.90 -14.89
N VAL A 369 28.59 -24.38 -15.52
CA VAL A 369 28.24 -24.02 -16.90
C VAL A 369 27.64 -22.62 -17.00
N LEU A 370 26.72 -22.25 -16.09
CA LEU A 370 26.00 -20.98 -16.17
C LEU A 370 26.75 -19.82 -15.50
N TYR A 371 27.56 -20.11 -14.49
CA TYR A 371 28.28 -19.11 -13.70
C TYR A 371 29.75 -19.53 -13.51
N PRO A 372 30.55 -19.56 -14.60
CA PRO A 372 31.97 -19.89 -14.51
C PRO A 372 32.72 -18.85 -13.67
N ASP A 373 33.67 -19.30 -12.85
CA ASP A 373 34.55 -18.41 -12.10
C ASP A 373 35.41 -17.61 -13.10
N ASN A 374 35.27 -16.28 -13.12
CA ASN A 374 36.15 -15.42 -13.89
C ASN A 374 37.44 -15.13 -13.09
N PRO A 375 38.63 -15.55 -13.58
CA PRO A 375 39.89 -15.38 -12.84
C PRO A 375 40.34 -13.92 -12.65
N GLY A 376 39.61 -12.94 -13.20
CA GLY A 376 39.89 -11.51 -13.08
C GLY A 376 39.01 -10.73 -12.10
N GLU A 377 37.96 -11.33 -11.51
CA GLU A 377 37.02 -10.60 -10.62
C GLU A 377 37.27 -10.83 -9.12
N VAL A 378 38.22 -11.69 -8.75
CA VAL A 378 38.55 -11.99 -7.35
C VAL A 378 39.93 -11.46 -7.00
N GLN A 379 40.13 -10.15 -7.13
CA GLN A 379 41.15 -9.45 -6.35
C GLN A 379 40.54 -8.15 -5.86
N LEU A 380 40.15 -8.13 -4.59
CA LEU A 380 40.19 -6.91 -3.80
C LEU A 380 41.67 -6.58 -3.65
N GLU A 381 42.28 -6.00 -4.68
CA GLU A 381 43.54 -5.31 -4.47
C GLU A 381 43.21 -4.16 -3.52
N ASP A 382 43.76 -4.25 -2.30
CA ASP A 382 43.87 -3.15 -1.35
C ASP A 382 44.68 -2.02 -2.00
N VAL A 383 44.09 -1.32 -2.96
CA VAL A 383 44.57 -0.01 -3.38
C VAL A 383 44.28 0.90 -2.20
N LYS A 384 45.25 0.99 -1.29
CA LYS A 384 45.36 2.07 -0.31
C LYS A 384 45.63 3.37 -1.05
N ASP A 385 44.69 3.81 -1.86
CA ASP A 385 44.64 5.19 -2.26
C ASP A 385 44.26 5.99 -1.01
N LYS A 386 44.84 7.17 -0.86
CA LYS A 386 44.66 8.00 0.34
C LYS A 386 43.20 8.43 0.45
N GLN A 387 42.38 7.62 1.12
CA GLN A 387 40.95 7.88 1.23
C GLN A 387 40.71 9.21 1.94
N ASN A 388 40.13 10.16 1.22
CA ASN A 388 39.39 11.25 1.84
C ASN A 388 38.34 10.62 2.76
N THR A 389 38.33 11.03 4.03
CA THR A 389 37.28 10.63 4.97
C THR A 389 35.90 10.89 4.36
N PRO A 390 35.00 9.88 4.33
CA PRO A 390 33.67 10.05 3.76
C PRO A 390 32.92 11.21 4.42
N LYS A 391 32.36 12.10 3.60
CA LYS A 391 31.52 13.21 4.07
C LYS A 391 30.05 12.79 4.06
N PHE A 392 29.33 13.15 5.12
CA PHE A 392 27.92 12.87 5.32
C PHE A 392 27.11 14.15 5.50
N LYS A 393 25.90 14.21 4.93
CA LYS A 393 24.96 15.34 5.03
C LYS A 393 23.50 14.89 5.21
N GLU A 394 23.28 13.68 5.72
CA GLU A 394 21.93 13.11 5.93
C GLU A 394 21.15 13.75 7.09
N ASN A 395 21.79 14.59 7.89
CA ASN A 395 21.17 15.23 9.06
C ASN A 395 20.32 16.46 8.69
N ASP A 396 20.34 16.89 7.43
CA ASP A 396 19.59 18.05 6.97
C ASP A 396 18.31 17.60 6.24
N PRO A 397 17.15 17.56 6.93
CA PRO A 397 15.91 17.02 6.37
C PRO A 397 15.35 17.86 5.22
N MET A 398 15.77 19.13 5.06
CA MET A 398 15.31 19.96 3.95
C MET A 398 16.00 19.65 2.63
N PHE A 399 17.21 19.07 2.67
CA PHE A 399 18.03 18.84 1.47
C PHE A 399 18.41 17.37 1.26
N PHE A 400 18.08 16.50 2.22
CA PHE A 400 18.37 15.08 2.12
C PHE A 400 17.18 14.30 1.55
N THR A 401 17.35 13.76 0.36
CA THR A 401 16.41 12.79 -0.22
C THR A 401 17.02 11.39 -0.10
N PRO A 402 16.35 10.42 0.54
CA PRO A 402 16.81 9.03 0.58
C PRO A 402 17.05 8.47 -0.83
N ASN A 403 18.12 7.70 -1.00
CA ASN A 403 18.46 7.05 -2.27
C ASN A 403 18.33 5.54 -2.16
N ASP A 404 18.09 4.87 -3.30
CA ASP A 404 18.08 3.42 -3.37
C ASP A 404 19.40 2.80 -2.91
N PRO A 405 19.36 1.58 -2.33
CA PRO A 405 20.57 0.89 -1.90
C PRO A 405 21.58 0.72 -3.04
N CYS A 406 22.86 1.04 -2.81
CA CYS A 406 23.85 0.97 -3.87
C CYS A 406 24.17 -0.48 -4.30
N HIS A 407 24.39 -0.67 -5.61
CA HIS A 407 24.91 -1.88 -6.21
C HIS A 407 25.86 -1.53 -7.35
N HIS A 408 27.16 -1.75 -7.16
CA HIS A 408 28.22 -1.49 -8.14
C HIS A 408 29.46 -2.30 -7.76
N ALA A 409 30.40 -2.45 -8.71
CA ALA A 409 31.72 -3.00 -8.43
C ALA A 409 32.63 -1.96 -7.73
N GLY A 410 33.61 -2.44 -6.97
CA GLY A 410 34.57 -1.59 -6.27
C GLY A 410 34.03 -0.87 -5.02
N PRO A 411 34.84 0.01 -4.42
CA PRO A 411 34.50 0.73 -3.18
C PRO A 411 33.36 1.74 -3.38
N CYS A 412 32.67 2.10 -2.29
CA CYS A 412 31.62 3.13 -2.35
C CYS A 412 32.23 4.53 -2.32
N ASP A 413 32.73 5.00 -3.45
CA ASP A 413 33.26 6.34 -3.61
C ASP A 413 32.71 7.02 -4.87
N SER A 414 33.29 8.17 -5.23
CA SER A 414 32.94 8.90 -6.44
C SER A 414 33.44 8.22 -7.72
N SER A 415 34.48 7.38 -7.65
CA SER A 415 35.05 6.68 -8.81
C SER A 415 34.13 5.57 -9.31
N SER A 416 33.50 4.82 -8.39
CA SER A 416 32.49 3.81 -8.71
C SER A 416 31.09 4.40 -8.96
N ASN A 417 30.95 5.74 -9.02
CA ASN A 417 29.68 6.44 -9.17
C ASN A 417 28.60 5.97 -8.17
N CYS A 418 29.01 5.72 -6.92
CA CYS A 418 28.12 5.19 -5.90
C CYS A 418 27.00 6.19 -5.55
N PRO A 419 25.70 5.80 -5.61
CA PRO A 419 24.60 6.69 -5.29
C PRO A 419 24.65 7.20 -3.84
N CYS A 420 25.08 6.35 -2.89
CA CYS A 420 25.26 6.75 -1.49
C CYS A 420 26.41 7.77 -1.33
N SER A 421 27.48 7.64 -2.14
CA SER A 421 28.58 8.62 -2.16
C SER A 421 28.12 9.96 -2.70
N ARG A 422 27.42 9.96 -3.84
CA ARG A 422 26.87 11.16 -4.48
C ARG A 422 25.87 11.88 -3.59
N ASN A 423 25.02 11.12 -2.90
CA ASN A 423 24.03 11.64 -1.97
C ASN A 423 24.61 12.05 -0.60
N ARG A 424 25.92 11.85 -0.38
CA ARG A 424 26.60 12.10 0.91
C ARG A 424 25.86 11.42 2.07
N SER A 425 25.41 10.20 1.86
CA SER A 425 24.68 9.37 2.84
C SER A 425 25.51 8.19 3.30
N HIS A 426 25.15 7.63 4.46
CA HIS A 426 25.68 6.33 4.86
C HIS A 426 25.12 5.23 3.95
N CYS A 427 25.95 4.25 3.62
CA CYS A 427 25.48 3.01 3.01
C CYS A 427 24.59 2.27 4.02
N GLN A 428 23.35 2.01 3.62
CA GLN A 428 22.37 1.32 4.44
C GLN A 428 22.61 -0.19 4.45
N ARG A 429 21.90 -0.91 5.33
CA ARG A 429 21.96 -2.37 5.41
C ARG A 429 21.68 -3.04 4.07
N ASN A 430 20.67 -2.56 3.36
CA ASN A 430 20.21 -3.14 2.09
C ASN A 430 21.16 -2.85 0.92
N CYS A 431 22.19 -2.01 1.12
CA CYS A 431 23.23 -1.80 0.12
C CYS A 431 24.01 -3.10 -0.12
N ARG A 432 24.43 -3.31 -1.36
CA ARG A 432 25.14 -4.52 -1.80
C ARG A 432 26.66 -4.36 -1.82
N CYS A 433 27.18 -3.24 -1.31
CA CYS A 433 28.60 -3.06 -1.07
C CYS A 433 29.13 -3.99 0.03
N HIS A 434 30.45 -4.15 0.11
CA HIS A 434 31.11 -5.01 1.09
C HIS A 434 30.70 -4.65 2.54
N VAL A 435 30.70 -5.64 3.44
CA VAL A 435 30.34 -5.43 4.87
C VAL A 435 31.28 -4.45 5.57
N GLU A 436 32.54 -4.40 5.12
CA GLU A 436 33.56 -3.47 5.59
C GLU A 436 33.60 -2.12 4.86
N CYS A 437 32.59 -1.80 4.04
CA CYS A 437 32.52 -0.50 3.38
C CYS A 437 32.63 0.66 4.37
N ASP A 438 33.55 1.60 4.13
CA ASP A 438 33.82 2.76 4.99
C ASP A 438 32.62 3.72 5.14
N ARG A 439 31.69 3.68 4.19
CA ARG A 439 30.44 4.46 4.24
C ARG A 439 29.33 3.81 5.06
N ARG A 440 29.46 2.54 5.46
CA ARG A 440 28.43 1.88 6.29
C ARG A 440 28.46 2.44 7.71
N TRP A 441 27.28 2.69 8.26
CA TRP A 441 27.14 3.05 9.67
C TRP A 441 27.64 1.90 10.55
N ARG A 442 28.48 2.20 11.55
CA ARG A 442 29.09 1.18 12.43
C ARG A 442 28.36 0.99 13.76
N GLY A 443 27.36 1.83 14.06
CA GLY A 443 26.67 1.83 15.35
C GLY A 443 27.51 2.45 16.47
N CYS A 444 26.94 2.49 17.68
CA CYS A 444 27.63 2.96 18.86
C CYS A 444 28.36 1.83 19.60
N ARG A 445 29.42 2.17 20.34
CA ARG A 445 30.13 1.27 21.26
C ARG A 445 29.75 1.50 22.74
N CYS A 446 28.62 2.16 22.98
CA CYS A 446 28.11 2.42 24.31
C CYS A 446 27.83 1.10 25.05
N SER A 447 27.97 1.12 26.38
CA SER A 447 27.74 -0.05 27.23
C SER A 447 26.84 0.27 28.40
N LYS A 448 25.90 -0.63 28.69
CA LYS A 448 25.07 -0.61 29.91
C LYS A 448 25.84 -0.91 31.20
N ALA A 449 27.09 -1.38 31.12
CA ALA A 449 27.86 -1.77 32.31
C ALA A 449 28.20 -0.59 33.24
N ARG A 450 28.21 0.64 32.70
CA ARG A 450 28.65 1.84 33.43
C ARG A 450 27.51 2.67 34.04
N SER A 451 26.26 2.39 33.68
CA SER A 451 25.07 3.16 34.08
C SER A 451 23.81 2.36 33.81
N ARG A 452 22.76 2.58 34.61
CA ARG A 452 21.41 2.04 34.38
C ARG A 452 20.85 2.41 33.00
N TRP A 453 21.25 3.57 32.47
CA TRP A 453 20.80 4.10 31.18
C TRP A 453 22.00 4.37 30.28
N SER A 454 21.87 4.03 28.99
CA SER A 454 22.89 4.31 27.98
C SER A 454 22.34 5.25 26.89
N CYS A 455 23.25 5.83 26.09
CA CYS A 455 22.91 6.62 24.91
C CYS A 455 22.00 7.84 25.19
N VAL A 456 22.21 8.54 26.30
CA VAL A 456 21.42 9.73 26.68
C VAL A 456 22.02 11.04 26.14
N THR A 457 23.33 11.04 25.89
CA THR A 457 24.11 12.25 25.57
C THR A 457 24.83 12.07 24.25
N GLU A 458 25.30 13.18 23.66
CA GLU A 458 26.13 13.22 22.44
C GLU A 458 27.45 12.43 22.54
N ARG A 459 27.84 11.93 23.72
CA ARG A 459 28.93 10.93 23.83
C ARG A 459 28.66 9.63 23.07
N CYS A 460 27.39 9.37 22.75
CA CYS A 460 26.99 8.28 21.88
C CYS A 460 27.04 8.75 20.43
N ALA A 461 27.83 8.08 19.59
CA ALA A 461 27.93 8.38 18.16
C ALA A 461 26.55 8.38 17.44
N CYS A 462 25.59 7.57 17.90
CA CYS A 462 24.23 7.59 17.35
C CYS A 462 23.50 8.89 17.71
N VAL A 463 23.58 9.33 18.96
CA VAL A 463 22.93 10.57 19.44
C VAL A 463 23.56 11.79 18.76
N GLU A 464 24.89 11.85 18.70
CA GLU A 464 25.63 12.91 18.00
C GLU A 464 25.24 13.00 16.51
N ALA A 465 25.04 11.84 15.86
CA ALA A 465 24.58 11.78 14.49
C ALA A 465 23.07 12.02 14.31
N SER A 466 22.31 12.33 15.38
CA SER A 466 20.86 12.46 15.34
C SER A 466 20.15 11.21 14.77
N ARG A 467 20.64 10.01 15.14
CA ARG A 467 20.09 8.71 14.73
C ARG A 467 19.75 7.88 15.96
N GLU A 468 18.64 7.14 15.92
CA GLU A 468 18.43 6.09 16.92
C GLU A 468 19.50 5.00 16.81
N CYS A 469 19.78 4.34 17.93
CA CYS A 469 20.62 3.16 17.94
C CYS A 469 19.98 2.06 17.09
N ASP A 470 20.77 1.47 16.21
CA ASP A 470 20.36 0.33 15.40
C ASP A 470 20.51 -0.95 16.23
N PRO A 471 19.46 -1.78 16.38
CA PRO A 471 19.53 -2.97 17.22
C PRO A 471 20.57 -3.96 16.71
N GLN A 472 20.80 -4.08 15.40
CA GLN A 472 21.74 -5.05 14.85
C GLN A 472 23.20 -4.62 14.99
N LEU A 473 23.47 -3.32 14.96
CA LEU A 473 24.83 -2.76 15.07
C LEU A 473 25.19 -2.43 16.53
N CYS A 474 24.25 -1.91 17.31
CA CYS A 474 24.46 -1.42 18.67
C CYS A 474 24.18 -2.51 19.70
N SER A 475 25.03 -3.54 19.73
CA SER A 475 24.84 -4.73 20.57
C SER A 475 24.98 -4.49 22.07
N ASN A 476 25.85 -3.56 22.49
CA ASN A 476 26.25 -3.42 23.90
C ASN A 476 25.47 -2.34 24.68
N CYS A 477 24.79 -1.43 23.99
CA CYS A 477 24.08 -0.33 24.64
C CYS A 477 22.73 -0.76 25.24
N GLY A 478 22.24 -1.95 24.90
CA GLY A 478 20.92 -2.44 25.30
C GLY A 478 19.80 -2.02 24.36
N CYS A 479 20.12 -1.61 23.13
CA CYS A 479 19.12 -1.30 22.09
C CYS A 479 18.27 -2.53 21.75
N LYS A 480 18.83 -3.74 21.80
CA LYS A 480 18.07 -4.99 21.61
C LYS A 480 17.23 -5.40 22.82
N ASP A 481 17.51 -4.84 24.01
CA ASP A 481 16.85 -5.27 25.25
C ASP A 481 15.41 -4.76 25.30
N GLU A 482 14.47 -5.56 25.81
CA GLU A 482 13.06 -5.14 25.99
C GLU A 482 12.91 -4.01 27.02
N ASN A 483 13.73 -4.03 28.08
CA ASN A 483 13.65 -3.10 29.22
C ASN A 483 14.13 -1.65 28.94
N THR A 484 14.17 -1.21 27.67
CA THR A 484 14.54 0.17 27.24
C THR A 484 15.74 0.78 27.99
N THR A 485 16.79 -0.01 28.21
CA THR A 485 18.03 0.43 28.86
C THR A 485 18.81 1.44 28.00
N CYS A 486 18.71 1.29 26.67
CA CYS A 486 19.09 2.31 25.69
C CYS A 486 17.99 3.37 25.59
N ARG A 487 18.33 4.63 25.91
CA ARG A 487 17.40 5.77 25.79
C ARG A 487 17.32 6.39 24.40
N ASN A 488 18.08 5.86 23.45
CA ASN A 488 18.09 6.29 22.05
C ASN A 488 17.53 5.20 21.12
N SER A 489 16.47 4.52 21.54
CA SER A 489 15.78 3.49 20.75
C SER A 489 14.28 3.46 21.08
N GLN A 490 13.73 4.58 21.54
CA GLN A 490 12.38 4.64 22.10
C GLN A 490 11.33 4.81 20.99
N ILE A 491 11.64 5.57 19.95
CA ILE A 491 10.74 5.83 18.82
C ILE A 491 10.52 4.53 18.05
N GLN A 492 11.58 3.82 17.65
CA GLN A 492 11.46 2.55 16.93
C GLN A 492 10.77 1.44 17.75
N LYS A 493 10.69 1.59 19.08
CA LYS A 493 9.98 0.67 19.98
C LYS A 493 8.58 1.13 20.36
N GLY A 494 8.15 2.31 19.90
CA GLY A 494 6.87 2.90 20.30
C GLY A 494 6.77 3.21 21.80
N VAL A 495 7.90 3.38 22.50
CA VAL A 495 7.91 3.65 23.95
C VAL A 495 7.87 5.15 24.19
N HIS A 496 6.68 5.65 24.48
CA HIS A 496 6.38 7.06 24.73
C HIS A 496 5.83 7.26 26.16
N LYS A 497 5.62 8.52 26.55
CA LYS A 497 5.03 8.87 27.84
C LYS A 497 3.52 8.71 27.82
N GLU A 498 2.91 8.50 28.99
CA GLU A 498 1.46 8.48 29.13
C GLU A 498 0.86 9.88 28.94
N LEU A 499 -0.16 9.96 28.08
CA LEU A 499 -0.80 11.20 27.65
C LEU A 499 -2.32 11.12 27.83
N GLU A 500 -2.93 12.25 28.13
CA GLU A 500 -4.38 12.41 28.27
C GLU A 500 -4.88 13.60 27.44
N VAL A 501 -6.04 13.45 26.80
CA VAL A 501 -6.69 14.54 26.05
C VAL A 501 -7.76 15.18 26.93
N LYS A 502 -7.67 16.51 27.12
CA LYS A 502 -8.61 17.28 27.94
C LYS A 502 -8.96 18.61 27.27
N LYS A 503 -10.01 19.28 27.76
CA LYS A 503 -10.33 20.65 27.35
C LYS A 503 -9.17 21.58 27.73
N SER A 504 -8.74 22.42 26.79
CA SER A 504 -7.72 23.45 26.91
C SER A 504 -8.34 24.84 26.68
N SER A 505 -7.54 25.91 26.79
CA SER A 505 -8.00 27.28 26.55
C SER A 505 -8.55 27.53 25.15
N TRP A 506 -8.16 26.72 24.16
CA TRP A 506 -8.48 26.93 22.74
C TRP A 506 -9.06 25.69 22.06
N GLY A 507 -9.65 24.77 22.84
CA GLY A 507 -10.26 23.55 22.31
C GLY A 507 -9.85 22.31 23.10
N LEU A 508 -9.34 21.29 22.44
CA LEU A 508 -8.71 20.14 23.08
C LEU A 508 -7.19 20.34 23.17
N GLY A 509 -6.58 19.75 24.17
CA GLY A 509 -5.13 19.71 24.33
C GLY A 509 -4.68 18.37 24.92
N THR A 510 -3.42 18.05 24.68
CA THR A 510 -2.78 16.83 25.20
C THR A 510 -1.91 17.18 26.40
N PHE A 511 -2.11 16.46 27.49
CA PHE A 511 -1.44 16.67 28.77
C PHE A 511 -0.66 15.41 29.18
N LEU A 512 0.42 15.59 29.92
CA LEU A 512 1.18 14.48 30.50
C LEU A 512 0.39 13.88 31.67
N ALA A 513 0.15 12.58 31.63
CA ALA A 513 -0.44 11.83 32.73
C ALA A 513 0.62 11.30 33.72
N GLU A 514 1.90 11.39 33.36
CA GLU A 514 3.03 10.99 34.20
C GLU A 514 4.12 12.08 34.30
N THR A 515 5.05 11.90 35.23
CA THR A 515 6.20 12.82 35.38
C THR A 515 7.22 12.63 34.25
N ALA A 516 7.70 13.73 33.67
CA ALA A 516 8.77 13.74 32.68
C ALA A 516 9.90 14.69 33.10
N LYS A 517 11.13 14.40 32.66
CA LYS A 517 12.31 15.26 32.85
C LYS A 517 12.69 15.94 31.53
N ALA A 518 13.42 17.04 31.62
CA ALA A 518 13.99 17.68 30.44
C ALA A 518 14.86 16.68 29.66
N GLY A 519 14.59 16.56 28.35
CA GLY A 519 15.23 15.58 27.48
C GLY A 519 14.57 14.19 27.43
N ASP A 520 13.51 13.93 28.19
CA ASP A 520 12.70 12.73 27.98
C ASP A 520 11.94 12.85 26.65
N LEU A 521 11.90 11.74 25.89
CA LEU A 521 10.99 11.59 24.76
C LEU A 521 9.55 11.56 25.30
N ILE A 522 8.69 12.46 24.80
CA ILE A 522 7.27 12.50 25.15
C ILE A 522 6.48 11.58 24.24
N ILE A 523 6.55 11.81 22.92
CA ILE A 523 5.92 10.98 21.89
C ILE A 523 6.63 11.22 20.55
N GLY A 524 6.64 10.22 19.67
CA GLY A 524 7.06 10.41 18.28
C GLY A 524 5.94 11.07 17.49
N MET A 525 6.24 12.14 16.78
CA MET A 525 5.34 12.74 15.80
C MET A 525 6.00 12.73 14.43
N SER A 526 5.22 12.62 13.38
CA SER A 526 5.71 12.75 12.01
C SER A 526 4.96 13.87 11.31
N PHE A 527 5.72 14.69 10.58
CA PHE A 527 5.17 15.74 9.73
C PHE A 527 5.61 15.45 8.30
N SER A 528 4.67 15.56 7.36
CA SER A 528 5.00 15.55 5.94
C SER A 528 5.56 16.92 5.55
N THR A 529 6.71 16.94 4.89
CA THR A 529 7.25 18.13 4.24
C THR A 529 7.44 17.84 2.76
N ARG A 530 7.43 18.87 1.91
CA ARG A 530 7.63 18.75 0.44
C ARG A 530 8.92 18.01 0.00
N GLY A 531 9.81 17.64 0.93
CA GLY A 531 11.05 16.88 0.68
C GLY A 531 11.09 15.47 1.28
N GLY A 532 10.02 14.99 1.93
CA GLY A 532 9.96 13.67 2.56
C GLY A 532 9.32 13.67 3.95
N LEU A 533 9.19 12.48 4.52
CA LEU A 533 8.61 12.25 5.84
C LEU A 533 9.66 12.55 6.93
N VAL A 534 9.42 13.58 7.74
CA VAL A 534 10.30 13.94 8.86
C VAL A 534 9.65 13.48 10.15
N VAL A 535 10.30 12.54 10.85
CA VAL A 535 9.89 12.14 12.19
C VAL A 535 10.51 13.10 13.19
N HIS A 536 9.69 13.93 13.81
CA HIS A 536 10.07 14.80 14.92
C HIS A 536 9.76 14.14 16.26
N ALA A 537 10.78 13.99 17.07
CA ALA A 537 10.60 13.60 18.46
C ALA A 537 10.21 14.82 19.30
N VAL A 538 9.02 14.79 19.91
CA VAL A 538 8.65 15.83 20.87
C VAL A 538 9.35 15.52 22.18
N HIS A 539 10.31 16.37 22.54
CA HIS A 539 11.00 16.30 23.82
C HIS A 539 10.48 17.41 24.74
N LEU A 540 10.49 17.17 26.05
CA LEU A 540 10.19 18.22 27.02
C LEU A 540 11.30 19.28 26.98
N CYS A 541 10.98 20.48 26.47
CA CYS A 541 11.87 21.64 26.56
C CYS A 541 12.01 22.09 28.02
N ARG A 542 13.17 22.67 28.37
CA ARG A 542 13.29 23.44 29.61
C ARG A 542 12.35 24.65 29.50
N VAL A 543 11.43 24.77 30.46
CA VAL A 543 10.70 26.02 30.72
C VAL A 543 11.67 27.05 31.27
#